data_AF-A0A8H3ZYY4-F1
#
_entry.id   AF-A0A8H3ZYY4-F1
#
_cell.length_a   1.000
_cell.length_b   1.000
_cell.length_c   1.000
_cell.angle_alpha   90.00
_cell.angle_beta   90.00
_cell.angle_gamma   90.00
#
_symmetry.space_group_name_H-M   'P 1'
#
loop_
_entity.id
_entity.type
_entity.pdbx_description
1 polymer ?
#
loop_
_entity_poly.entity_id
_entity_poly.type
_entity_poly.pdbx_seq_one_letter_code
_entity_poly.pdbx_strand_id
1 'polypeptide(L)'
;MSKHTSSGQIKTNSQANSSDLQEESSIQQVKELTVQELIVLKNWELANYIADKAYPQLIPKLEERYEFMNYLKEFYELQVTNYEKIEREVLPKNRSDNKKLFKDAQVWRKEILIKSKNATKFQASHMATKILDLEVKIDQQEQEKEEQEKQKQKEQEQEQKTKKQKN
;
A
#
# COMPACT_ATOMS: atom_id res chain seq x y z
N MET A 1 -11.06 -55.38 10.49
CA MET A 1 -10.60 -54.90 9.17
C MET A 1 -9.87 -53.58 9.37
N SER A 2 -8.54 -53.62 9.35
CA SER A 2 -7.65 -52.44 9.41
C SER A 2 -7.58 -51.73 8.07
N LYS A 3 -7.64 -50.38 8.07
CA LYS A 3 -7.03 -49.50 7.06
C LYS A 3 -6.66 -48.18 7.77
N HIS A 4 -5.43 -48.09 8.26
CA HIS A 4 -4.31 -47.33 7.68
C HIS A 4 -4.52 -45.81 7.62
N THR A 5 -3.92 -45.14 8.59
CA THR A 5 -3.42 -43.76 8.53
C THR A 5 -2.33 -43.63 7.47
N SER A 6 -2.35 -42.56 6.66
CA SER A 6 -1.14 -42.08 5.99
C SER A 6 -1.17 -40.56 5.86
N SER A 7 -0.34 -39.94 6.70
CA SER A 7 0.02 -38.52 6.72
C SER A 7 0.91 -38.20 5.51
N GLY A 8 0.43 -37.38 4.59
CA GLY A 8 1.23 -36.81 3.51
C GLY A 8 1.92 -35.53 3.97
N GLN A 9 3.15 -35.64 4.47
CA GLN A 9 4.05 -34.49 4.63
C GLN A 9 4.55 -34.05 3.25
N ILE A 10 4.16 -32.86 2.80
CA ILE A 10 4.82 -32.22 1.66
C ILE A 10 6.02 -31.46 2.19
N LYS A 11 7.21 -32.04 2.02
CA LYS A 11 8.49 -31.33 2.13
C LYS A 11 8.76 -30.67 0.78
N THR A 12 8.76 -29.34 0.71
CA THR A 12 9.44 -28.62 -0.37
C THR A 12 10.72 -28.02 0.19
N ASN A 13 11.81 -28.74 -0.05
CA ASN A 13 13.17 -28.24 0.08
C ASN A 13 13.50 -27.56 -1.25
N SER A 14 13.60 -26.23 -1.27
CA SER A 14 14.19 -25.49 -2.39
C SER A 14 15.22 -24.54 -1.81
N GLN A 15 16.42 -25.09 -1.67
CA GLN A 15 17.64 -24.38 -1.37
C GLN A 15 18.07 -23.72 -2.69
N ALA A 16 17.87 -22.41 -2.79
CA ALA A 16 18.38 -21.58 -3.89
C ALA A 16 19.22 -20.46 -3.30
N ASN A 17 20.54 -20.63 -3.43
CA ASN A 17 21.63 -19.65 -3.48
C ASN A 17 21.48 -18.33 -2.71
N SER A 18 22.17 -18.29 -1.57
CA SER A 18 22.40 -17.13 -0.71
C SER A 18 23.63 -16.31 -1.14
N SER A 19 23.51 -15.49 -2.18
CA SER A 19 24.57 -14.51 -2.47
C SER A 19 24.10 -13.23 -3.18
N ASP A 20 22.83 -12.85 -3.08
CA ASP A 20 22.32 -11.60 -3.68
C ASP A 20 21.30 -10.84 -2.80
N LEU A 21 21.31 -11.08 -1.49
CA LEU A 21 20.38 -10.48 -0.51
C LEU A 21 21.09 -9.49 0.43
N GLN A 22 21.94 -8.62 -0.11
CA GLN A 22 22.52 -7.49 0.63
C GLN A 22 21.93 -6.13 0.27
N GLU A 23 20.66 -6.10 -0.14
CA GLU A 23 19.82 -4.93 0.17
C GLU A 23 19.05 -5.26 1.44
N GLU A 24 19.65 -4.94 2.59
CA GLU A 24 18.93 -4.87 3.85
C GLU A 24 17.83 -3.81 3.71
N SER A 25 16.66 -4.25 3.25
CA SER A 25 15.41 -3.53 3.38
C SER A 25 15.21 -3.29 4.87
N SER A 26 15.56 -2.08 5.31
CA SER A 26 15.04 -1.53 6.55
C SER A 26 13.53 -1.47 6.40
N ILE A 27 12.84 -2.57 6.75
CA ILE A 27 11.38 -2.60 6.89
C ILE A 27 11.08 -1.64 8.05
N GLN A 28 10.91 -0.37 7.72
CA GLN A 28 10.52 0.65 8.70
C GLN A 28 9.14 0.28 9.22
N GLN A 29 9.12 -0.05 10.51
CA GLN A 29 7.92 -0.42 11.22
C GLN A 29 6.98 0.78 11.25
N VAL A 30 5.75 0.60 10.77
CA VAL A 30 4.66 1.53 11.05
C VAL A 30 4.60 1.72 12.57
N LYS A 31 4.40 2.95 13.05
CA LYS A 31 4.33 3.21 14.50
C LYS A 31 3.26 2.32 15.14
N GLU A 32 3.66 1.61 16.17
CA GLU A 32 2.76 0.83 16.99
C GLU A 32 1.88 1.74 17.83
N LEU A 33 0.56 1.64 17.62
CA LEU A 33 -0.42 2.37 18.40
C LEU A 33 -0.57 1.72 19.76
N THR A 34 -0.70 2.55 20.78
CA THR A 34 -1.07 2.14 22.14
C THR A 34 -2.50 1.61 22.19
N VAL A 35 -2.85 0.88 23.25
CA VAL A 35 -4.23 0.41 23.47
C VAL A 35 -5.19 1.61 23.52
N GLN A 36 -4.80 2.70 24.18
CA GLN A 36 -5.59 3.92 24.26
C GLN A 36 -5.84 4.56 22.88
N GLU A 37 -4.83 4.57 22.01
CA GLU A 37 -4.98 5.06 20.63
C GLU A 37 -5.86 4.12 19.79
N LEU A 38 -5.80 2.80 20.00
CA LEU A 38 -6.58 1.82 19.24
C LEU A 38 -8.08 1.85 19.58
N ILE A 39 -8.45 1.98 20.85
CA ILE A 39 -9.87 1.93 21.28
C ILE A 39 -10.70 3.13 20.79
N VAL A 40 -10.04 4.24 20.44
CA VAL A 40 -10.72 5.45 19.94
C VAL A 40 -10.86 5.47 18.42
N LEU A 41 -10.22 4.54 17.71
CA LEU A 41 -10.31 4.47 16.26
C LEU A 41 -11.73 4.10 15.81
N LYS A 42 -12.21 4.82 14.80
CA LYS A 42 -13.38 4.41 14.02
C LYS A 42 -13.03 3.22 13.15
N ASN A 43 -14.04 2.46 12.72
CA ASN A 43 -13.85 1.25 11.90
C ASN A 43 -12.95 1.48 10.67
N TRP A 44 -13.10 2.62 9.99
CA TRP A 44 -12.30 2.93 8.80
C TRP A 44 -10.85 3.31 9.16
N GLU A 45 -10.62 3.98 10.30
CA GLU A 45 -9.28 4.32 10.79
C GLU A 45 -8.53 3.04 11.17
N LEU A 46 -9.22 2.11 11.84
CA LEU A 46 -8.68 0.80 12.18
C LEU A 46 -8.35 -0.02 10.93
N ALA A 47 -9.25 -0.07 9.94
CA ALA A 47 -9.00 -0.79 8.69
C ALA A 47 -7.77 -0.23 7.95
N ASN A 48 -7.65 1.10 7.87
CA ASN A 48 -6.50 1.75 7.27
C ASN A 48 -5.21 1.48 8.06
N TYR A 49 -5.25 1.55 9.39
CA TYR A 49 -4.11 1.20 10.24
C TYR A 49 -3.60 -0.22 9.98
N ILE A 50 -4.50 -1.21 9.92
CA ILE A 50 -4.13 -2.59 9.64
C ILE A 50 -3.55 -2.75 8.24
N ALA A 51 -4.16 -2.12 7.23
CA ALA A 51 -3.66 -2.14 5.86
C ALA A 51 -2.25 -1.52 5.76
N ASP A 52 -2.06 -0.36 6.40
CA ASP A 52 -0.78 0.36 6.43
C ASP A 52 0.35 -0.50 7.01
N LYS A 53 0.04 -1.36 8.00
CA LYS A 53 1.02 -2.33 8.54
C LYS A 53 1.27 -3.51 7.61
N ALA A 54 0.29 -3.91 6.82
CA ALA A 54 0.40 -5.06 5.94
C ALA A 54 1.26 -4.73 4.71
N TYR A 55 1.14 -3.52 4.13
CA TYR A 55 1.85 -3.19 2.90
C TYR A 55 3.37 -3.35 2.99
N PRO A 56 4.05 -2.90 4.06
CA PRO A 56 5.50 -3.10 4.17
C PRO A 56 5.93 -4.55 4.35
N GLN A 57 5.06 -5.38 4.91
CA GLN A 57 5.33 -6.81 5.06
C GLN A 57 5.13 -7.55 3.74
N LEU A 58 4.15 -7.14 2.95
CA LEU A 58 3.84 -7.75 1.66
C LEU A 58 4.81 -7.30 0.55
N ILE A 59 5.14 -6.00 0.52
CA ILE A 59 6.00 -5.38 -0.49
C ILE A 59 7.09 -4.58 0.25
N PRO A 60 8.21 -5.22 0.63
CA PRO A 60 9.25 -4.60 1.45
C PRO A 60 10.01 -3.45 0.76
N LYS A 61 10.20 -3.54 -0.55
CA LYS A 61 10.88 -2.51 -1.35
C LYS A 61 10.01 -1.27 -1.50
N LEU A 62 10.62 -0.09 -1.34
CA LEU A 62 9.88 1.18 -1.29
C LEU A 62 9.32 1.55 -2.65
N GLU A 63 10.11 1.40 -3.71
CA GLU A 63 9.76 1.73 -5.09
C GLU A 63 8.64 0.81 -5.60
N GLU A 64 8.75 -0.50 -5.36
CA GLU A 64 7.69 -1.46 -5.72
C GLU A 64 6.39 -1.17 -4.95
N ARG A 65 6.51 -0.75 -3.68
CA ARG A 65 5.34 -0.35 -2.89
C ARG A 65 4.73 0.95 -3.40
N TYR A 66 5.54 1.92 -3.80
CA TYR A 66 5.09 3.17 -4.40
C TYR A 66 4.26 2.90 -5.65
N GLU A 67 4.78 2.09 -6.58
CA GLU A 67 4.05 1.69 -7.79
C GLU A 67 2.74 0.98 -7.46
N PHE A 68 2.77 0.03 -6.51
CA PHE A 68 1.56 -0.65 -6.06
C PHE A 68 0.50 0.32 -5.52
N MET A 69 0.91 1.31 -4.72
CA MET A 69 -0.02 2.31 -4.17
C MET A 69 -0.62 3.19 -5.27
N ASN A 70 0.15 3.55 -6.29
CA ASN A 70 -0.35 4.27 -7.46
C ASN A 70 -1.45 3.47 -8.18
N TYR A 71 -1.20 2.19 -8.48
CA TYR A 71 -2.23 1.33 -9.08
C TYR A 71 -3.48 1.19 -8.20
N LEU A 72 -3.29 1.08 -6.89
CA LEU A 72 -4.42 0.95 -5.96
C LEU A 72 -5.23 2.25 -5.86
N LYS A 73 -4.57 3.42 -5.90
CA LYS A 73 -5.23 4.72 -6.01
C LYS A 73 -6.06 4.81 -7.29
N GLU A 74 -5.46 4.50 -8.44
CA GLU A 74 -6.16 4.51 -9.74
C GLU A 74 -7.37 3.59 -9.75
N PHE A 75 -7.24 2.40 -9.17
CA PHE A 75 -8.35 1.47 -9.00
C PHE A 75 -9.53 2.10 -8.25
N TYR A 76 -9.28 2.76 -7.13
CA TYR A 76 -10.34 3.44 -6.37
C TYR A 76 -10.92 4.65 -7.12
N GLU A 77 -10.11 5.43 -7.83
CA GLU A 77 -10.57 6.54 -8.66
C GLU A 77 -11.48 6.07 -9.81
N LEU A 78 -11.15 4.92 -10.42
CA LEU A 78 -11.99 4.29 -11.43
C LEU A 78 -13.31 3.79 -10.83
N GLN A 79 -13.29 3.20 -9.63
CA GLN A 79 -14.52 2.83 -8.92
C GLN A 79 -15.43 4.05 -8.67
N VAL A 80 -14.86 5.18 -8.25
CA VAL A 80 -15.61 6.44 -8.07
C VAL A 80 -16.29 6.85 -9.38
N THR A 81 -15.57 6.79 -10.50
CA THR A 81 -16.12 7.09 -11.82
C THR A 81 -17.28 6.15 -12.17
N ASN A 82 -17.17 4.86 -11.86
CA ASN A 82 -18.25 3.90 -12.08
C ASN A 82 -19.48 4.18 -11.22
N TYR A 83 -19.32 4.59 -9.96
CA TYR A 83 -20.44 5.04 -9.14
C TYR A 83 -21.13 6.27 -9.72
N GLU A 84 -20.37 7.22 -10.25
CA GLU A 84 -20.91 8.42 -10.90
C GLU A 84 -21.65 8.09 -12.19
N LYS A 85 -21.18 7.12 -12.98
CA LYS A 85 -21.88 6.60 -14.15
C LYS A 85 -23.22 5.98 -13.78
N ILE A 86 -23.26 5.10 -12.76
CA ILE A 86 -24.52 4.53 -12.26
C ILE A 86 -25.51 5.63 -11.87
N GLU A 87 -25.04 6.64 -11.14
CA GLU A 87 -25.86 7.76 -10.70
C GLU A 87 -26.43 8.59 -11.86
N ARG A 88 -25.65 8.80 -12.92
CA ARG A 88 -26.01 9.65 -14.06
C ARG A 88 -26.76 8.93 -15.17
N GLU A 89 -26.48 7.67 -15.40
CA GLU A 89 -26.89 6.95 -16.62
C GLU A 89 -27.89 5.82 -16.32
N VAL A 90 -27.79 5.18 -15.15
CA VAL A 90 -28.60 4.00 -14.81
C VAL A 90 -29.82 4.37 -13.97
N LEU A 91 -29.66 5.27 -12.99
CA LEU A 91 -30.76 5.60 -12.09
C LEU A 91 -31.87 6.39 -12.80
N PRO A 92 -33.15 6.07 -12.52
CA PRO A 92 -34.27 6.78 -13.12
C PRO A 92 -34.25 8.26 -12.71
N LYS A 93 -34.24 9.14 -13.71
CA LYS A 93 -34.20 10.61 -13.53
C LYS A 93 -35.56 11.22 -13.27
N ASN A 94 -36.60 10.62 -13.86
CA ASN A 94 -37.96 11.17 -13.87
C ASN A 94 -38.95 10.17 -13.25
N ARG A 95 -40.06 10.71 -12.71
CA ARG A 95 -41.13 9.93 -12.08
C ARG A 95 -42.13 9.32 -13.07
N SER A 96 -41.99 9.61 -14.36
CA SER A 96 -43.05 9.54 -15.37
C SER A 96 -43.59 8.13 -15.64
N ASP A 97 -42.73 7.11 -15.60
CA ASP A 97 -43.13 5.77 -16.08
C ASP A 97 -43.33 4.76 -14.95
N ASN A 98 -42.65 4.93 -13.80
CA ASN A 98 -42.82 4.08 -12.63
C ASN A 98 -42.47 4.81 -11.32
N LYS A 99 -43.48 5.39 -10.67
CA LYS A 99 -43.33 6.18 -9.43
C LYS A 99 -42.74 5.36 -8.27
N LYS A 100 -43.09 4.08 -8.15
CA LYS A 100 -42.57 3.21 -7.09
C LYS A 100 -41.08 2.96 -7.29
N LEU A 101 -40.70 2.50 -8.48
CA LEU A 101 -39.30 2.25 -8.83
C LEU A 101 -38.44 3.51 -8.67
N PHE A 102 -38.93 4.67 -9.09
CA PHE A 102 -38.23 5.93 -8.89
C PHE A 102 -37.97 6.20 -7.39
N LYS A 103 -38.99 6.02 -6.53
CA LYS A 103 -38.84 6.25 -5.09
C LYS A 103 -37.82 5.29 -4.49
N ASP A 104 -37.92 4.01 -4.80
CA ASP A 104 -37.03 2.96 -4.30
C ASP A 104 -35.57 3.22 -4.75
N ALA A 105 -35.38 3.62 -6.00
CA ALA A 105 -34.07 3.99 -6.55
C ALA A 105 -33.46 5.21 -5.85
N GLN A 106 -34.25 6.24 -5.52
CA GLN A 106 -33.74 7.41 -4.80
C GLN A 106 -33.38 7.11 -3.34
N VAL A 107 -34.12 6.21 -2.68
CA VAL A 107 -33.76 5.72 -1.35
C VAL A 107 -32.46 4.94 -1.42
N TRP A 108 -32.36 3.98 -2.34
CA TRP A 108 -31.14 3.20 -2.54
C TRP A 108 -29.92 4.06 -2.88
N ARG A 109 -30.09 5.08 -3.74
CA ARG A 109 -29.04 6.05 -4.06
C ARG A 109 -28.47 6.72 -2.80
N LYS A 110 -29.34 7.21 -1.91
CA LYS A 110 -28.91 7.91 -0.69
C LYS A 110 -28.27 6.98 0.32
N GLU A 111 -28.88 5.82 0.55
CA GLU A 111 -28.45 4.91 1.61
C GLU A 111 -27.25 4.07 1.23
N ILE A 112 -27.12 3.71 -0.05
CA ILE A 112 -26.11 2.75 -0.52
C ILE A 112 -25.12 3.44 -1.46
N LEU A 113 -25.58 3.99 -2.59
CA LEU A 113 -24.69 4.47 -3.64
C LEU A 113 -23.79 5.62 -3.16
N ILE A 114 -24.37 6.65 -2.55
CA ILE A 114 -23.63 7.83 -2.08
C ILE A 114 -22.65 7.45 -0.97
N LYS A 115 -23.07 6.63 0.00
CA LYS A 115 -22.19 6.20 1.11
C LYS A 115 -21.01 5.38 0.58
N SER A 116 -21.27 4.44 -0.32
CA SER A 116 -20.23 3.60 -0.93
C SER A 116 -19.25 4.45 -1.76
N LYS A 117 -19.77 5.35 -2.61
CA LYS A 117 -18.94 6.27 -3.39
C LYS A 117 -18.04 7.12 -2.48
N ASN A 118 -18.57 7.65 -1.38
CA ASN A 118 -17.79 8.46 -0.45
C ASN A 118 -16.73 7.64 0.28
N ALA A 119 -17.02 6.40 0.66
CA ALA A 119 -16.04 5.51 1.25
C ALA A 119 -14.89 5.20 0.26
N THR A 120 -15.21 4.97 -1.02
CA THR A 120 -14.20 4.77 -2.06
C THR A 120 -13.37 6.03 -2.31
N LYS A 121 -13.99 7.23 -2.32
CA LYS A 121 -13.25 8.50 -2.39
C LYS A 121 -12.26 8.62 -1.23
N PHE A 122 -12.71 8.26 -0.03
CA PHE A 122 -11.86 8.26 1.15
C PHE A 122 -10.65 7.33 1.00
N GLN A 123 -10.85 6.12 0.45
CA GLN A 123 -9.75 5.19 0.17
C GLN A 123 -8.76 5.75 -0.87
N ALA A 124 -9.25 6.34 -1.96
CA ALA A 124 -8.39 7.00 -2.95
C ALA A 124 -7.54 8.13 -2.33
N SER A 125 -8.15 8.96 -1.48
CA SER A 125 -7.43 10.02 -0.75
C SER A 125 -6.40 9.45 0.22
N HIS A 126 -6.73 8.38 0.95
CA HIS A 126 -5.77 7.69 1.84
C HIS A 126 -4.55 7.19 1.06
N MET A 127 -4.77 6.56 -0.10
CA MET A 127 -3.66 6.12 -0.98
C MET A 127 -2.82 7.30 -1.45
N ALA A 128 -3.43 8.42 -1.85
CA ALA A 128 -2.70 9.62 -2.25
C ALA A 128 -1.77 10.15 -1.15
N THR A 129 -2.23 10.15 0.11
CA THR A 129 -1.37 10.52 1.25
C THR A 129 -0.19 9.55 1.40
N LYS A 130 -0.41 8.25 1.23
CA LYS A 130 0.67 7.25 1.32
C LYS A 130 1.68 7.33 0.19
N ILE A 131 1.22 7.67 -1.01
CA ILE A 131 2.10 7.92 -2.15
C ILE A 131 3.05 9.07 -1.82
N LEU A 132 2.53 10.20 -1.32
CA LEU A 132 3.38 11.33 -0.88
C LEU A 132 4.38 10.93 0.22
N ASP A 133 3.93 10.18 1.23
CA ASP A 133 4.82 9.68 2.30
C ASP A 133 5.94 8.78 1.75
N LEU A 134 5.67 8.03 0.68
CA LEU A 134 6.66 7.16 0.02
C LEU A 134 7.62 7.97 -0.86
N GLU A 135 7.14 8.98 -1.59
CA GLU A 135 7.98 9.88 -2.41
C GLU A 135 9.05 10.54 -1.55
N VAL A 136 8.64 11.14 -0.42
CA VAL A 136 9.58 11.77 0.52
C VAL A 136 10.63 10.78 1.03
N LYS A 137 10.25 9.53 1.27
CA LYS A 137 11.17 8.50 1.75
C LYS A 137 12.14 8.03 0.68
N ILE A 138 11.66 7.87 -0.55
CA ILE A 138 12.50 7.49 -1.69
C ILE A 138 13.53 8.59 -1.92
N ASP A 139 13.10 9.85 -1.98
CA ASP A 139 13.99 11.01 -2.12
C ASP A 139 15.07 11.04 -1.02
N GLN A 140 14.66 10.79 0.23
CA GLN A 140 15.60 10.74 1.36
C GLN A 140 16.60 9.58 1.21
N GLN A 141 16.15 8.40 0.80
CA GLN A 141 17.03 7.24 0.62
C GLN A 141 18.05 7.48 -0.52
N GLU A 142 17.64 8.16 -1.59
CA GLU A 142 18.54 8.52 -2.69
C GLU A 142 19.62 9.52 -2.23
N GLN A 143 19.23 10.55 -1.46
CA GLN A 143 20.18 11.50 -0.88
C GLN A 143 21.20 10.82 0.04
N GLU A 144 20.75 9.92 0.91
CA GLU A 144 21.62 9.16 1.82
C GLU A 144 22.60 8.26 1.04
N LYS A 145 22.15 7.61 -0.05
CA LYS A 145 23.00 6.82 -0.93
C LYS A 145 24.10 7.68 -1.57
N GLU A 146 23.75 8.85 -2.10
CA GLU A 146 24.73 9.77 -2.70
C GLU A 146 25.77 10.26 -1.70
N GLU A 147 25.37 10.60 -0.48
CA GLU A 147 26.29 11.05 0.57
C GLU A 147 27.27 9.95 0.96
N GLN A 148 26.79 8.71 1.10
CA GLN A 148 27.64 7.56 1.37
C GLN A 148 28.64 7.29 0.25
N GLU A 149 28.23 7.42 -1.02
CA GLU A 149 29.14 7.27 -2.15
C GLU A 149 30.22 8.37 -2.17
N LYS A 150 29.83 9.64 -1.93
CA LYS A 150 30.77 10.76 -1.82
C LYS A 150 31.77 10.54 -0.69
N GLN A 151 31.33 9.97 0.44
CA GLN A 151 32.22 9.68 1.57
C GLN A 151 33.19 8.54 1.26
N LYS A 152 32.71 7.44 0.66
CA LYS A 152 33.55 6.31 0.22
C LYS A 152 34.63 6.76 -0.77
N GLN A 153 34.29 7.64 -1.71
CA GLN A 153 35.26 8.19 -2.67
C GLN A 153 36.36 9.01 -1.97
N LYS A 154 35.98 9.86 -1.00
CA LYS A 154 36.95 10.65 -0.21
C LYS A 154 37.90 9.76 0.60
N GLU A 155 37.39 8.69 1.21
CA GLU A 155 38.20 7.73 1.98
C GLU A 155 39.19 6.98 1.07
N GLN A 156 38.75 6.54 -0.12
CA GLN A 156 39.62 5.89 -1.10
C GLN A 156 40.72 6.82 -1.62
N GLU A 157 40.41 8.10 -1.88
CA GLU A 157 41.42 9.09 -2.28
C GLU A 157 42.46 9.36 -1.18
N GLN A 158 42.03 9.41 0.07
CA GLN A 158 42.94 9.60 1.21
C GLN A 158 43.87 8.40 1.42
N GLU A 159 43.38 7.18 1.29
CA GLU A 159 44.20 5.96 1.35
C GLU A 159 45.25 5.92 0.21
N GLN A 160 44.87 6.31 -1.01
CA GLN A 160 45.81 6.34 -2.13
C GLN A 160 46.90 7.41 -1.94
N LYS A 161 46.54 8.57 -1.37
CA LYS A 161 47.50 9.64 -1.04
C LYS A 161 48.49 9.21 0.06
N THR A 162 48.03 8.51 1.09
CA THR A 162 48.91 8.02 2.17
C THR A 162 49.82 6.87 1.72
N LYS A 163 49.37 6.00 0.81
CA LYS A 163 50.22 4.94 0.23
C LYS A 163 51.34 5.50 -0.65
N LYS A 164 51.12 6.61 -1.36
CA LYS A 164 52.14 7.27 -2.19
C LYS A 164 53.22 8.04 -1.41
N GLN A 165 52.99 8.38 -0.14
CA GLN A 165 53.98 9.07 0.70
C GLN A 165 54.93 8.12 1.45
N LYS A 166 54.66 6.80 1.41
CA LYS A 166 55.44 5.77 2.13
C LYS A 166 56.40 4.99 1.22
N ASN A 167 56.42 5.26 -0.08
CA ASN A 167 57.35 4.74 -1.08
C ASN A 167 58.21 5.88 -1.62
#